data_AF-A0A8I2Z1X2-F1
#
_entry.id   AF-A0A8I2Z1X2-F1
#
_cell.length_a   1.000
_cell.length_b   1.000
_cell.length_c   1.000
_cell.angle_alpha   90.00
_cell.angle_beta   90.00
_cell.angle_gamma   90.00
#
_symmetry.space_group_name_H-M   'P 1'
#
loop_
_entity.id
_entity.type
_entity.pdbx_description
1 polymer ?
#
loop_
_entity_poly.entity_id
_entity_poly.type
_entity_poly.pdbx_seq_one_letter_code
_entity_poly.pdbx_strand_id
1 'polypeptide(L)'
;MQYAFWTFLLTAVPESVVCGWDESGLGHGMRILEGYLGILSAGTKFGGAEGSAQATSTASVILSPQSKLVVLQSLSSFLSHAIDHQPFASGESHRGVGQATVPVPTWFVRSSFVNTRLYEEHAKALQPSLHGVNGKHLTWSVDPDFESFDEDFVYDPRLLCGELETIRDLSNLSDLSPEMGDVSRSLGGIPLIMPRFLMAHPVVFSPSTNPTETEVQMLMAAFKITRTLYGAILQSVDLRIEKQRQALGGYANLDELIRMQVEQAFQDLSVIYCELLSLLVLVSHQSGTRNMDRRNRFRAPRHKLLSPLKSRFSLSSQVDLVKSYVIRLLQGDGGSGAQLSRPISVAIYTALLPTIWALLNQRSGDQPEQEPSAVLTATLDHAMRASSVSAVKRLTVEFVGRLLLLEKEVGYIGHFNARDAGAGRKFQEWLLHLPKALWQVGTDNFATTQAILGVLLRLAQRGSHVVEREQISSLSSRLTPFFMIVHPIRGQVLGPFSKIPSSEVHVRYLTLDLCASLVTDQARSGTDDGGLCHAVSEAVKGTREEPYWDRVRAAMRGAWCDSRGPPEIQDDGVRATK
;
A
#
# COMPACT_ATOMS: atom_id res chain seq x y z
N MET A 1 19.87 -34.08 -8.61
CA MET A 1 18.52 -34.61 -8.93
C MET A 1 17.50 -34.37 -7.82
N GLN A 2 17.78 -34.68 -6.55
CA GLN A 2 16.79 -34.54 -5.46
C GLN A 2 16.19 -33.13 -5.27
N TYR A 3 16.91 -32.04 -5.52
CA TYR A 3 16.36 -30.68 -5.34
C TYR A 3 15.51 -30.19 -6.51
N ALA A 4 15.84 -30.61 -7.73
CA ALA A 4 14.97 -30.38 -8.88
C ALA A 4 13.61 -31.06 -8.67
N PHE A 5 13.59 -32.20 -7.97
CA PHE A 5 12.36 -32.87 -7.56
C PHE A 5 11.55 -32.05 -6.55
N TRP A 6 12.18 -31.42 -5.55
CA TRP A 6 11.47 -30.53 -4.63
C TRP A 6 10.92 -29.28 -5.31
N THR A 7 11.66 -28.66 -6.22
CA THR A 7 11.14 -27.53 -7.02
C THR A 7 9.92 -27.95 -7.85
N PHE A 8 9.96 -29.15 -8.42
CA PHE A 8 8.82 -29.72 -9.14
C PHE A 8 7.62 -29.93 -8.21
N LEU A 9 7.81 -30.52 -7.02
CA LEU A 9 6.75 -30.72 -6.04
C LEU A 9 6.16 -29.40 -5.53
N LEU A 10 6.98 -28.38 -5.28
CA LEU A 10 6.50 -27.03 -4.92
C LEU A 10 5.66 -26.42 -6.03
N THR A 11 5.94 -26.74 -7.28
CA THR A 11 5.13 -26.27 -8.42
C THR A 11 3.82 -27.06 -8.53
N ALA A 12 3.82 -28.36 -8.24
CA ALA A 12 2.67 -29.25 -8.43
C ALA A 12 1.70 -29.26 -7.23
N VAL A 13 2.22 -29.29 -6.01
CA VAL A 13 1.48 -29.47 -4.75
C VAL A 13 2.08 -28.63 -3.60
N PRO A 14 2.22 -27.29 -3.76
CA PRO A 14 2.89 -26.43 -2.78
C PRO A 14 2.33 -26.60 -1.36
N GLU A 15 1.01 -26.63 -1.24
CA GLU A 15 0.24 -26.71 0.01
C GLU A 15 0.65 -27.94 0.85
N SER A 16 0.84 -29.10 0.19
CA SER A 16 1.27 -30.33 0.88
C SER A 16 2.73 -30.29 1.30
N VAL A 17 3.60 -29.67 0.49
CA VAL A 17 5.05 -29.59 0.75
C VAL A 17 5.34 -28.66 1.93
N VAL A 18 4.62 -27.53 2.02
CA VAL A 18 4.83 -26.55 3.10
C VAL A 18 4.03 -26.86 4.37
N CYS A 19 3.10 -27.82 4.34
CA CYS A 19 2.27 -28.17 5.49
C CYS A 19 3.10 -28.49 6.75
N GLY A 20 2.76 -27.86 7.87
CA GLY A 20 3.47 -28.02 9.14
C GLY A 20 4.89 -27.43 9.16
N TRP A 21 5.15 -26.36 8.39
CA TRP A 21 6.44 -25.66 8.45
C TRP A 21 6.63 -24.83 9.73
N ASP A 22 5.53 -24.37 10.33
CA ASP A 22 5.49 -23.60 11.57
C ASP A 22 5.28 -24.47 12.82
N GLU A 23 4.90 -25.74 12.65
CA GLU A 23 4.73 -26.72 13.72
C GLU A 23 6.06 -27.10 14.39
N SER A 24 6.05 -27.21 15.72
CA SER A 24 7.24 -27.57 16.50
C SER A 24 7.64 -29.05 16.31
N GLY A 25 8.56 -29.30 15.36
CA GLY A 25 9.41 -30.49 15.28
C GLY A 25 8.83 -31.76 14.62
N LEU A 26 7.52 -31.81 14.34
CA LEU A 26 6.90 -32.98 13.72
C LEU A 26 6.31 -32.73 12.33
N GLY A 27 6.11 -31.46 11.95
CA GLY A 27 5.54 -31.11 10.68
C GLY A 27 6.45 -31.45 9.50
N HIS A 28 5.84 -31.89 8.40
CA HIS A 28 6.56 -32.29 7.19
C HIS A 28 7.37 -31.12 6.61
N GLY A 29 6.75 -29.94 6.52
CA GLY A 29 7.38 -28.72 6.05
C GLY A 29 8.57 -28.31 6.91
N MET A 30 8.50 -28.47 8.24
CA MET A 30 9.61 -28.10 9.12
C MET A 30 10.84 -28.98 8.87
N ARG A 31 10.65 -30.28 8.65
CA ARG A 31 11.77 -31.19 8.28
C ARG A 31 12.38 -30.84 6.92
N ILE A 32 11.56 -30.43 5.95
CA ILE A 32 12.06 -29.96 4.64
C ILE A 32 12.89 -28.69 4.82
N LEU A 33 12.40 -27.75 5.62
CA LEU A 33 13.10 -26.51 5.95
C LEU A 33 14.44 -26.79 6.65
N GLU A 34 14.44 -27.64 7.68
CA GLU A 34 15.67 -28.11 8.33
C GLU A 34 16.64 -28.78 7.37
N GLY A 35 16.12 -29.56 6.40
CA GLY A 35 16.91 -30.13 5.31
C GLY A 35 17.62 -29.06 4.50
N TYR A 36 16.91 -28.04 3.99
CA TYR A 36 17.51 -26.90 3.29
C TYR A 36 18.58 -26.20 4.13
N LEU A 37 18.30 -25.97 5.41
CA LEU A 37 19.23 -25.30 6.34
C LEU A 37 20.47 -26.15 6.64
N GLY A 38 20.33 -27.47 6.74
CA GLY A 38 21.45 -28.40 6.92
C GLY A 38 22.37 -28.40 5.71
N ILE A 39 21.80 -28.41 4.50
CA ILE A 39 22.55 -28.42 3.23
C ILE A 39 23.31 -27.11 2.99
N LEU A 40 22.72 -25.98 3.37
CA LEU A 40 23.37 -24.67 3.27
C LEU A 40 24.39 -24.42 4.40
N SER A 41 24.64 -25.43 5.25
CA SER A 41 25.47 -25.31 6.47
C SER A 41 25.00 -24.20 7.42
N ALA A 42 23.72 -23.85 7.34
CA ALA A 42 23.08 -22.80 8.12
C ALA A 42 22.60 -23.30 9.50
N GLY A 43 22.34 -24.61 9.62
CA GLY A 43 21.73 -25.23 10.80
C GLY A 43 22.70 -25.72 11.89
N THR A 44 24.00 -25.85 11.62
CA THR A 44 24.93 -26.29 12.67
C THR A 44 25.17 -25.15 13.65
N LYS A 45 24.58 -25.25 14.84
CA LYS A 45 24.85 -24.38 16.00
C LYS A 45 26.33 -24.51 16.42
N PHE A 46 27.23 -23.89 15.68
CA PHE A 46 28.68 -23.92 15.92
C PHE A 46 29.10 -22.98 17.08
N GLY A 47 28.29 -22.90 18.15
CA GLY A 47 28.48 -21.88 19.19
C GLY A 47 27.79 -22.15 20.53
N GLY A 48 27.41 -23.39 20.83
CA GLY A 48 27.07 -23.80 22.21
C GLY A 48 28.34 -24.22 22.92
N ALA A 49 28.69 -23.53 24.00
CA ALA A 49 29.91 -23.75 24.78
C ALA A 49 30.07 -25.20 25.28
N GLU A 50 31.32 -25.68 25.23
CA GLU A 50 31.89 -26.74 26.07
C GLU A 50 31.14 -28.08 26.13
N GLY A 51 31.10 -28.79 25.00
CA GLY A 51 30.89 -30.24 24.97
C GLY A 51 31.91 -30.86 24.03
N SER A 52 32.57 -31.95 24.46
CA SER A 52 33.58 -32.66 23.68
C SER A 52 33.08 -32.94 22.27
N ALA A 53 33.81 -32.46 21.27
CA ALA A 53 33.51 -32.64 19.85
C ALA A 53 33.36 -34.13 19.51
N GLN A 54 32.12 -34.63 19.53
CA GLN A 54 31.81 -35.96 19.03
C GLN A 54 31.68 -35.83 17.50
N ALA A 55 32.63 -36.45 16.80
CA ALA A 55 32.80 -36.34 15.37
C ALA A 55 31.58 -36.89 14.60
N THR A 56 30.70 -36.02 14.11
CA THR A 56 29.86 -36.30 12.93
C THR A 56 30.67 -36.01 11.68
N SER A 57 31.63 -36.89 11.41
CA SER A 57 32.44 -36.90 10.20
C SER A 57 31.63 -37.56 9.08
N THR A 58 31.09 -36.76 8.14
CA THR A 58 30.82 -37.15 6.72
C THR A 58 30.12 -36.08 5.85
N ALA A 59 29.63 -34.94 6.35
CA ALA A 59 28.77 -34.05 5.55
C ALA A 59 29.32 -32.64 5.21
N SER A 60 30.64 -32.42 5.13
CA SER A 60 31.16 -31.19 4.50
C SER A 60 31.15 -31.31 2.97
N VAL A 61 29.98 -31.60 2.39
CA VAL A 61 29.83 -31.59 0.94
C VAL A 61 29.83 -30.13 0.51
N ILE A 62 30.97 -29.67 -0.01
CA ILE A 62 31.05 -28.35 -0.64
C ILE A 62 30.20 -28.42 -1.91
N LEU A 63 29.00 -27.85 -1.85
CA LEU A 63 28.15 -27.74 -3.02
C LEU A 63 28.83 -26.87 -4.10
N SER A 64 28.73 -27.29 -5.36
CA SER A 64 29.09 -26.43 -6.48
C SER A 64 28.21 -25.17 -6.50
N PRO A 65 28.67 -24.03 -7.04
CA PRO A 65 27.88 -22.79 -7.11
C PRO A 65 26.49 -23.00 -7.73
N GLN A 66 26.40 -23.77 -8.82
CA GLN A 66 25.13 -24.10 -9.46
C GLN A 66 24.21 -24.93 -8.56
N SER A 67 24.75 -25.89 -7.80
CA SER A 67 23.96 -26.69 -6.86
C SER A 67 23.44 -25.83 -5.71
N LYS A 68 24.26 -24.90 -5.19
CA LYS A 68 23.84 -23.92 -4.18
C LYS A 68 22.71 -23.04 -4.69
N LEU A 69 22.81 -22.55 -5.93
CA LEU A 69 21.77 -21.75 -6.57
C LEU A 69 20.42 -22.48 -6.59
N VAL A 70 20.39 -23.74 -7.05
CA VAL A 70 19.15 -24.54 -7.10
C VAL A 70 18.55 -24.71 -5.70
N VAL A 71 19.37 -24.97 -4.69
CA VAL A 71 18.91 -25.10 -3.29
C VAL A 71 18.32 -23.78 -2.79
N LEU A 72 18.97 -22.64 -3.05
CA LEU A 72 18.47 -21.32 -2.65
C LEU A 72 17.18 -20.94 -3.37
N GLN A 73 17.06 -21.19 -4.67
CA GLN A 73 15.83 -20.94 -5.42
C GLN A 73 14.68 -21.80 -4.90
N SER A 74 14.94 -23.09 -4.64
CA SER A 74 13.94 -24.00 -4.08
C SER A 74 13.52 -23.61 -2.66
N LEU A 75 14.45 -23.17 -1.81
CA LEU A 75 14.16 -22.63 -0.48
C LEU A 75 13.35 -21.31 -0.57
N SER A 76 13.69 -20.42 -1.51
CA SER A 76 12.93 -19.19 -1.75
C SER A 76 11.48 -19.49 -2.12
N SER A 77 11.25 -20.45 -3.01
CA SER A 77 9.89 -20.89 -3.38
C SER A 77 9.17 -21.54 -2.20
N PHE A 78 9.84 -22.42 -1.46
CA PHE A 78 9.30 -23.05 -0.25
C PHE A 78 8.81 -22.00 0.74
N LEU A 79 9.66 -21.02 1.09
CA LEU A 79 9.32 -19.97 2.06
C LEU A 79 8.20 -19.07 1.55
N SER A 80 8.18 -18.75 0.26
CA SER A 80 7.11 -17.92 -0.33
C SER A 80 5.77 -18.62 -0.20
N HIS A 81 5.69 -19.92 -0.52
CA HIS A 81 4.46 -20.68 -0.30
C HIS A 81 4.12 -20.82 1.19
N ALA A 82 5.08 -21.16 2.03
CA ALA A 82 4.88 -21.35 3.47
C ALA A 82 4.28 -20.09 4.14
N ILE A 83 4.78 -18.91 3.77
CA ILE A 83 4.39 -17.63 4.35
C ILE A 83 3.10 -17.09 3.69
N ASP A 84 2.97 -17.16 2.36
CA ASP A 84 1.76 -16.69 1.66
C ASP A 84 0.52 -17.51 2.04
N HIS A 85 0.70 -18.77 2.46
CA HIS A 85 -0.39 -19.62 2.94
C HIS A 85 -0.85 -19.31 4.37
N GLN A 86 -0.22 -18.37 5.10
CA GLN A 86 -0.77 -17.97 6.39
C GLN A 86 -2.09 -17.24 6.17
N PRO A 87 -3.21 -17.77 6.70
CA PRO A 87 -4.51 -17.15 6.59
C PRO A 87 -4.55 -15.98 7.58
N PHE A 88 -3.85 -14.89 7.27
CA PHE A 88 -4.08 -13.62 7.94
C PHE A 88 -5.49 -13.16 7.56
N ALA A 89 -6.45 -13.62 8.36
CA ALA A 89 -7.81 -13.14 8.55
C ALA A 89 -8.32 -12.14 7.48
N SER A 90 -8.83 -12.65 6.36
CA SER A 90 -10.11 -12.22 5.78
C SER A 90 -10.42 -12.95 4.48
N GLY A 91 -11.50 -13.73 4.50
CA GLY A 91 -12.38 -13.95 3.36
C GLY A 91 -11.96 -15.01 2.34
N GLU A 92 -12.59 -16.17 2.46
CA GLU A 92 -12.96 -17.12 1.40
C GLU A 92 -12.27 -16.96 0.04
N SER A 93 -11.40 -17.92 -0.26
CA SER A 93 -10.79 -18.12 -1.56
C SER A 93 -11.84 -18.42 -2.63
N HIS A 94 -12.42 -17.40 -3.25
CA HIS A 94 -13.14 -17.51 -4.50
C HIS A 94 -12.17 -17.82 -5.65
N ARG A 95 -11.64 -19.05 -5.69
CA ARG A 95 -11.03 -19.64 -6.89
C ARG A 95 -12.15 -19.99 -7.87
N GLY A 96 -12.74 -18.98 -8.51
CA GLY A 96 -13.89 -19.17 -9.40
C GLY A 96 -14.04 -18.04 -10.42
N VAL A 97 -13.41 -18.22 -11.57
CA VAL A 97 -13.76 -17.64 -12.89
C VAL A 97 -13.75 -16.10 -12.99
N GLY A 98 -12.60 -15.58 -13.40
CA GLY A 98 -12.38 -14.20 -13.85
C GLY A 98 -10.95 -13.80 -13.52
N GLN A 99 -10.27 -13.04 -14.40
CA GLN A 99 -9.01 -12.38 -14.05
C GLN A 99 -9.29 -11.34 -12.96
N ALA A 100 -9.48 -11.80 -11.72
CA ALA A 100 -9.69 -10.94 -10.57
C ALA A 100 -8.43 -10.09 -10.41
N THR A 101 -8.59 -8.78 -10.57
CA THR A 101 -7.47 -7.86 -10.51
C THR A 101 -6.89 -7.86 -9.10
N VAL A 102 -5.60 -8.13 -8.99
CA VAL A 102 -4.88 -8.15 -7.70
C VAL A 102 -5.10 -6.81 -6.98
N PRO A 103 -5.69 -6.76 -5.78
CA PRO A 103 -5.90 -5.50 -5.07
C PRO A 103 -4.56 -4.80 -4.79
N VAL A 104 -4.55 -3.46 -4.76
CA VAL A 104 -3.35 -2.72 -4.33
C VAL A 104 -3.03 -3.12 -2.90
N PRO A 105 -1.79 -3.57 -2.60
CA PRO A 105 -1.42 -3.87 -1.22
C PRO A 105 -1.50 -2.60 -0.38
N THR A 106 -2.13 -2.68 0.79
CA THR A 106 -2.25 -1.55 1.73
C THR A 106 -1.63 -1.86 3.09
N TRP A 107 -1.08 -3.07 3.29
CA TRP A 107 -0.55 -3.50 4.59
C TRP A 107 0.50 -2.51 5.15
N PHE A 108 1.25 -1.83 4.27
CA PHE A 108 2.29 -0.87 4.67
C PHE A 108 1.74 0.41 5.32
N VAL A 109 0.45 0.75 5.10
CA VAL A 109 -0.18 1.89 5.80
C VAL A 109 -0.77 1.48 7.15
N ARG A 110 -0.89 0.19 7.45
CA ARG A 110 -1.56 -0.33 8.66
C ARG A 110 -1.02 0.26 9.96
N SER A 111 0.30 0.40 10.08
CA SER A 111 0.93 0.97 11.28
C SER A 111 0.66 2.46 11.50
N SER A 112 0.10 3.13 10.51
CA SER A 112 -0.30 4.54 10.59
C SER A 112 -1.76 4.70 11.00
N PHE A 113 -2.40 3.64 11.50
CA PHE A 113 -3.73 3.71 12.10
C PHE A 113 -3.68 3.30 13.58
N VAL A 114 -4.53 3.92 14.41
CA VAL A 114 -4.65 3.62 15.84
C VAL A 114 -5.01 2.15 16.07
N ASN A 115 -5.87 1.59 15.23
CA ASN A 115 -6.32 0.20 15.34
C ASN A 115 -6.49 -0.47 13.96
N THR A 116 -6.54 -1.80 13.96
CA THR A 116 -6.64 -2.60 12.72
C THR A 116 -7.99 -2.40 12.01
N ARG A 117 -9.07 -2.18 12.76
CA ARG A 117 -10.42 -1.99 12.19
C ARG A 117 -10.51 -0.74 11.31
N LEU A 118 -10.03 0.41 11.80
CA LEU A 118 -10.03 1.67 11.05
C LEU A 118 -9.16 1.57 9.80
N TYR A 119 -8.03 0.86 9.90
CA TYR A 119 -7.23 0.51 8.73
C TYR A 119 -8.01 -0.33 7.71
N GLU A 120 -8.75 -1.35 8.15
CA GLU A 120 -9.55 -2.19 7.24
C GLU A 120 -10.67 -1.40 6.58
N GLU A 121 -11.34 -0.52 7.32
CA GLU A 121 -12.38 0.39 6.79
C GLU A 121 -11.78 1.30 5.70
N HIS A 122 -10.60 1.87 5.94
CA HIS A 122 -9.86 2.64 4.92
C HIS A 122 -9.43 1.77 3.73
N ALA A 123 -8.90 0.57 3.96
CA ALA A 123 -8.46 -0.34 2.90
C ALA A 123 -9.63 -0.76 1.98
N LYS A 124 -10.83 -0.92 2.55
CA LYS A 124 -12.08 -1.24 1.85
C LYS A 124 -12.70 -0.03 1.14
N ALA A 125 -12.29 1.21 1.44
CA ALA A 125 -12.92 2.42 0.91
C ALA A 125 -12.97 2.49 -0.63
N LEU A 126 -11.92 1.98 -1.30
CA LEU A 126 -11.81 1.90 -2.77
C LEU A 126 -12.07 0.49 -3.32
N GLN A 127 -12.34 -0.50 -2.47
CA GLN A 127 -12.65 -1.83 -2.98
C GLN A 127 -14.04 -1.82 -3.62
N PRO A 128 -14.22 -2.57 -4.72
CA PRO A 128 -15.55 -2.86 -5.25
C PRO A 128 -16.41 -3.34 -4.09
N SER A 129 -17.49 -2.63 -3.80
CA SER A 129 -18.48 -3.16 -2.89
C SER A 129 -19.13 -4.33 -3.61
N LEU A 130 -18.64 -5.55 -3.35
CA LEU A 130 -19.20 -6.81 -3.84
C LEU A 130 -20.57 -7.10 -3.19
N HIS A 131 -21.31 -6.07 -2.77
CA HIS A 131 -22.71 -6.15 -2.36
C HIS A 131 -23.57 -6.47 -3.59
N GLY A 132 -23.33 -7.64 -4.16
CA GLY A 132 -24.02 -8.25 -5.25
C GLY A 132 -25.15 -9.14 -4.74
N VAL A 133 -26.19 -9.16 -5.56
CA VAL A 133 -27.30 -10.12 -5.61
C VAL A 133 -28.44 -9.91 -4.61
N ASN A 134 -28.21 -9.55 -3.35
CA ASN A 134 -29.33 -9.46 -2.37
C ASN A 134 -30.11 -8.13 -2.36
N GLY A 135 -30.05 -7.34 -3.44
CA GLY A 135 -31.04 -6.28 -3.72
C GLY A 135 -31.13 -5.15 -2.68
N LYS A 136 -30.18 -5.02 -1.74
CA LYS A 136 -30.10 -3.84 -0.87
C LYS A 136 -29.61 -2.67 -1.70
N HIS A 137 -30.56 -2.03 -2.39
CA HIS A 137 -30.34 -0.75 -3.06
C HIS A 137 -29.71 0.20 -2.05
N LEU A 138 -28.53 0.74 -2.39
CA LEU A 138 -28.00 1.92 -1.74
C LEU A 138 -29.08 2.99 -1.87
N THR A 139 -29.72 3.28 -0.74
CA THR A 139 -30.75 4.30 -0.69
C THR A 139 -29.97 5.59 -0.47
N TRP A 140 -29.98 6.48 -1.47
CA TRP A 140 -29.45 7.82 -1.31
C TRP A 140 -30.28 8.54 -0.25
N SER A 141 -29.82 8.48 1.00
CA SER A 141 -30.30 9.36 2.07
C SER A 141 -29.42 10.59 2.05
N VAL A 142 -30.05 11.75 1.91
CA VAL A 142 -29.41 13.03 2.19
C VAL A 142 -29.23 13.03 3.70
N ASP A 143 -28.02 12.81 4.18
CA ASP A 143 -27.75 13.03 5.61
C ASP A 143 -27.97 14.54 5.87
N PRO A 144 -28.87 14.91 6.80
CA PRO A 144 -29.12 16.29 7.12
C PRO A 144 -27.87 16.90 7.78
N ASP A 145 -27.32 17.92 7.12
CA ASP A 145 -26.35 18.93 7.56
C ASP A 145 -25.10 18.49 8.37
N PHE A 146 -23.97 18.49 7.66
CA PHE A 146 -22.60 18.48 8.21
C PHE A 146 -22.07 19.90 8.55
N GLU A 147 -22.95 20.91 8.67
CA GLU A 147 -22.50 22.27 9.03
C GLU A 147 -22.27 22.49 10.53
N SER A 148 -22.59 21.52 11.40
CA SER A 148 -22.00 21.45 12.74
C SER A 148 -20.75 20.57 12.72
N PHE A 149 -19.63 21.12 12.27
CA PHE A 149 -18.30 20.65 12.70
C PHE A 149 -18.01 21.01 14.18
N ASP A 150 -19.04 21.30 14.97
CA ASP A 150 -19.11 21.07 16.41
C ASP A 150 -19.65 19.65 16.62
N GLU A 151 -18.86 18.64 16.24
CA GLU A 151 -19.12 17.28 16.71
C GLU A 151 -18.72 17.19 18.17
N ASP A 152 -19.63 17.64 19.03
CA ASP A 152 -19.88 17.11 20.37
C ASP A 152 -20.41 15.66 20.26
N PHE A 153 -19.76 14.83 19.42
CA PHE A 153 -19.59 13.45 19.83
C PHE A 153 -18.72 13.55 21.07
N VAL A 154 -19.37 13.49 22.24
CA VAL A 154 -18.73 13.09 23.48
C VAL A 154 -18.28 11.64 23.27
N TYR A 155 -17.20 11.51 22.51
CA TYR A 155 -16.38 10.34 22.45
C TYR A 155 -15.66 10.35 23.78
N ASP A 156 -16.27 9.73 24.80
CA ASP A 156 -15.65 9.60 26.10
C ASP A 156 -14.40 8.73 25.93
N PRO A 157 -13.18 9.29 25.97
CA PRO A 157 -11.96 8.52 25.80
C PRO A 157 -11.77 7.54 26.97
N ARG A 158 -12.56 7.69 28.05
CA ARG A 158 -12.53 6.85 29.24
C ARG A 158 -13.33 5.55 29.06
N LEU A 159 -14.24 5.45 28.08
CA LEU A 159 -15.01 4.21 27.85
C LEU A 159 -14.27 3.17 26.99
N LEU A 160 -13.14 3.52 26.38
CA LEU A 160 -12.25 2.57 25.68
C LEU A 160 -10.97 2.22 26.45
N CYS A 161 -10.72 2.92 27.56
CA CYS A 161 -9.85 2.42 28.62
C CYS A 161 -10.74 1.75 29.65
N GLY A 162 -11.12 0.49 29.41
CA GLY A 162 -11.55 -0.36 30.52
C GLY A 162 -10.54 -0.22 31.65
N GLU A 163 -11.04 0.14 32.84
CA GLU A 163 -10.28 0.30 34.06
C GLU A 163 -9.31 -0.86 34.25
N LEU A 164 -8.05 -0.61 33.91
CA LEU A 164 -6.94 -1.48 34.28
C LEU A 164 -6.53 -1.08 35.70
N GLU A 165 -7.45 -1.31 36.65
CA GLU A 165 -7.17 -1.15 38.07
C GLU A 165 -6.18 -2.23 38.52
N THR A 166 -4.97 -1.77 38.81
CA THR A 166 -4.01 -2.34 39.77
C THR A 166 -3.66 -3.83 39.65
N ILE A 167 -2.80 -4.15 38.68
CA ILE A 167 -1.78 -5.20 38.88
C ILE A 167 -0.48 -4.52 39.32
N ARG A 168 -0.44 -4.17 40.61
CA ARG A 168 0.81 -3.87 41.33
C ARG A 168 1.38 -5.20 41.81
N ASP A 169 2.25 -5.78 40.98
CA ASP A 169 3.37 -6.68 41.30
C ASP A 169 3.63 -7.65 40.14
N LEU A 170 4.40 -7.18 39.15
CA LEU A 170 4.89 -7.99 38.01
C LEU A 170 6.42 -7.92 37.89
N SER A 171 7.13 -7.92 39.00
CA SER A 171 8.60 -8.06 39.02
C SER A 171 9.09 -9.48 38.70
N ASN A 172 8.18 -10.45 38.49
CA ASN A 172 8.52 -11.86 38.28
C ASN A 172 7.99 -12.49 36.95
N LEU A 173 7.73 -11.71 35.89
CA LEU A 173 7.24 -12.22 34.59
C LEU A 173 8.33 -12.40 33.51
N SER A 174 9.57 -12.69 33.87
CA SER A 174 10.60 -13.04 32.87
C SER A 174 10.41 -14.44 32.28
N ASP A 175 9.59 -15.30 32.89
CA ASP A 175 9.47 -16.72 32.51
C ASP A 175 8.08 -17.15 31.97
N LEU A 176 7.12 -16.23 31.80
CA LEU A 176 5.79 -16.56 31.29
C LEU A 176 5.38 -15.63 30.14
N SER A 177 5.79 -15.97 28.92
CA SER A 177 5.01 -15.66 27.71
C SER A 177 5.18 -16.78 26.68
N PRO A 178 4.38 -17.86 26.79
CA PRO A 178 4.39 -18.96 25.83
C PRO A 178 3.67 -18.63 24.52
N GLU A 179 2.80 -17.60 24.50
CA GLU A 179 1.89 -17.27 23.39
C GLU A 179 2.44 -16.24 22.40
N MET A 180 3.76 -16.08 22.31
CA MET A 180 4.36 -15.31 21.22
C MET A 180 4.34 -16.20 19.97
N GLY A 181 3.58 -15.78 18.94
CA GLY A 181 3.22 -16.59 17.77
C GLY A 181 4.34 -17.46 17.18
N ASP A 182 3.99 -18.73 16.91
CA ASP A 182 4.90 -19.82 16.53
C ASP A 182 5.86 -19.47 15.38
N VAL A 183 5.44 -18.62 14.45
CA VAL A 183 6.23 -18.18 13.29
C VAL A 183 7.59 -17.60 13.69
N SER A 184 7.65 -16.78 14.74
CA SER A 184 8.91 -16.13 15.13
C SER A 184 9.91 -17.09 15.77
N ARG A 185 9.40 -18.14 16.44
CA ARG A 185 10.24 -19.19 17.02
C ARG A 185 10.80 -20.08 15.92
N SER A 186 9.95 -20.49 14.98
CA SER A 186 10.33 -21.35 13.85
C SER A 186 11.29 -20.64 12.88
N LEU A 187 11.14 -19.32 12.70
CA LEU A 187 12.03 -18.53 11.83
C LEU A 187 13.30 -17.98 12.53
N GLY A 188 13.43 -18.08 13.85
CA GLY A 188 14.45 -17.35 14.62
C GLY A 188 15.92 -17.56 14.22
N GLY A 189 16.25 -18.68 13.56
CA GLY A 189 17.61 -18.98 13.06
C GLY A 189 17.90 -18.51 11.63
N ILE A 190 16.86 -18.29 10.82
CA ILE A 190 17.00 -18.07 9.36
C ILE A 190 17.51 -16.66 9.01
N PRO A 191 17.08 -15.58 9.69
CA PRO A 191 17.57 -14.23 9.47
C PRO A 191 19.10 -14.05 9.61
N LEU A 192 19.79 -14.95 10.32
CA LEU A 192 21.25 -14.91 10.54
C LEU A 192 22.07 -15.54 9.40
N ILE A 193 21.44 -16.31 8.52
CA ILE A 193 22.11 -16.99 7.41
C ILE A 193 22.52 -15.98 6.35
N MET A 194 21.68 -14.98 6.12
CA MET A 194 21.85 -14.05 5.02
C MET A 194 23.07 -13.13 5.18
N PRO A 195 23.33 -12.51 6.35
CA PRO A 195 24.56 -11.76 6.53
C PRO A 195 25.80 -12.61 6.29
N ARG A 196 25.80 -13.89 6.73
CA ARG A 196 26.92 -14.81 6.47
C ARG A 196 27.08 -15.10 4.98
N PHE A 197 25.97 -15.29 4.26
CA PHE A 197 25.99 -15.54 2.82
C PHE A 197 26.53 -14.34 2.03
N LEU A 198 26.09 -13.11 2.35
CA LEU A 198 26.59 -11.89 1.71
C LEU A 198 28.06 -11.63 2.02
N MET A 199 28.48 -11.84 3.27
CA MET A 199 29.89 -11.66 3.67
C MET A 199 30.82 -12.67 2.98
N ALA A 200 30.30 -13.83 2.55
CA ALA A 200 31.06 -14.85 1.83
C ALA A 200 31.24 -14.56 0.33
N HIS A 201 30.57 -13.55 -0.24
CA HIS A 201 30.63 -13.24 -1.68
C HIS A 201 30.96 -11.75 -1.94
N PRO A 202 32.10 -11.23 -1.44
CA PRO A 202 32.47 -9.82 -1.62
C PRO A 202 32.72 -9.43 -3.08
N VAL A 203 33.06 -10.40 -3.93
CA VAL A 203 33.33 -10.22 -5.37
C VAL A 203 32.13 -9.62 -6.10
N VAL A 204 30.90 -9.96 -5.70
CA VAL A 204 29.67 -9.46 -6.34
C VAL A 204 29.47 -7.95 -6.11
N PHE A 205 30.08 -7.40 -5.07
CA PHE A 205 30.04 -5.98 -4.74
C PHE A 205 31.30 -5.23 -5.17
N SER A 206 32.24 -5.91 -5.82
CA SER A 206 33.48 -5.28 -6.25
C SER A 206 33.26 -4.58 -7.60
N PRO A 207 33.51 -3.27 -7.71
CA PRO A 207 33.34 -2.53 -8.96
C PRO A 207 34.33 -2.96 -10.06
N SER A 208 35.38 -3.72 -9.71
CA SER A 208 36.42 -4.16 -10.64
C SER A 208 36.16 -5.52 -11.27
N THR A 209 35.18 -6.29 -10.81
CA THR A 209 34.89 -7.63 -11.32
C THR A 209 33.43 -7.77 -11.71
N ASN A 210 33.18 -8.19 -12.95
CA ASN A 210 31.83 -8.57 -13.37
C ASN A 210 31.47 -9.89 -12.69
N PRO A 211 30.45 -9.93 -11.82
CA PRO A 211 30.02 -11.19 -11.21
C PRO A 211 29.51 -12.15 -12.28
N THR A 212 29.69 -13.45 -12.04
CA THR A 212 29.09 -14.47 -12.91
C THR A 212 27.56 -14.44 -12.78
N GLU A 213 26.85 -14.84 -13.84
CA GLU A 213 25.38 -14.93 -13.82
C GLU A 213 24.89 -15.80 -12.65
N THR A 214 25.56 -16.92 -12.38
CA THR A 214 25.24 -17.79 -11.24
C THR A 214 25.35 -17.05 -9.90
N GLU A 215 26.37 -16.21 -9.70
CA GLU A 215 26.52 -15.40 -8.47
C GLU A 215 25.41 -14.35 -8.33
N VAL A 216 25.06 -13.66 -9.41
CA VAL A 216 23.93 -12.71 -9.44
C VAL A 216 22.61 -13.41 -9.10
N GLN A 217 22.37 -14.58 -9.67
CA GLN A 217 21.17 -15.38 -9.39
C GLN A 217 21.15 -15.93 -7.96
N MET A 218 22.30 -16.29 -7.39
CA MET A 218 22.40 -16.70 -5.99
C MET A 218 22.07 -15.53 -5.06
N LEU A 219 22.62 -14.35 -5.37
CA LEU A 219 22.32 -13.12 -4.65
C LEU A 219 20.82 -12.82 -4.70
N MET A 220 20.21 -12.88 -5.89
CA MET A 220 18.78 -12.69 -6.10
C MET A 220 17.94 -13.65 -5.25
N ALA A 221 18.24 -14.94 -5.27
CA ALA A 221 17.52 -15.94 -4.47
C ALA A 221 17.62 -15.65 -2.97
N ALA A 222 18.82 -15.25 -2.51
CA ALA A 222 19.08 -14.93 -1.12
C ALA A 222 18.34 -13.65 -0.67
N PHE A 223 18.26 -12.63 -1.53
CA PHE A 223 17.44 -11.43 -1.30
C PHE A 223 15.95 -11.73 -1.29
N LYS A 224 15.45 -12.62 -2.17
CA LYS A 224 14.05 -13.07 -2.16
C LYS A 224 13.72 -13.79 -0.85
N ILE A 225 14.56 -14.71 -0.39
CA ILE A 225 14.42 -15.36 0.92
C ILE A 225 14.32 -14.32 2.03
N THR A 226 15.25 -13.36 2.04
CA THR A 226 15.30 -12.27 3.02
C THR A 226 14.03 -11.45 3.00
N ARG A 227 13.57 -11.04 1.81
CA ARG A 227 12.33 -10.31 1.62
C ARG A 227 11.13 -11.05 2.16
N THR A 228 10.97 -12.33 1.82
CA THR A 228 9.81 -13.12 2.27
C THR A 228 9.81 -13.24 3.80
N LEU A 229 10.96 -13.56 4.40
CA LEU A 229 11.09 -13.72 5.85
C LEU A 229 10.87 -12.41 6.61
N TYR A 230 11.61 -11.36 6.26
CA TYR A 230 11.50 -10.07 6.94
C TYR A 230 10.17 -9.37 6.62
N GLY A 231 9.59 -9.59 5.44
CA GLY A 231 8.23 -9.17 5.11
C GLY A 231 7.22 -9.74 6.09
N ALA A 232 7.18 -11.06 6.25
CA ALA A 232 6.28 -11.73 7.19
C ALA A 232 6.48 -11.26 8.64
N ILE A 233 7.75 -11.21 9.05
CA ILE A 233 8.14 -10.82 10.41
C ILE A 233 7.74 -9.37 10.71
N LEU A 234 8.08 -8.44 9.82
CA LEU A 234 7.87 -7.01 10.07
C LEU A 234 6.42 -6.57 9.85
N GLN A 235 5.64 -7.37 9.12
CA GLN A 235 4.18 -7.20 9.04
C GLN A 235 3.44 -7.75 10.27
N SER A 236 4.05 -8.67 11.03
CA SER A 236 3.47 -9.17 12.28
C SER A 236 3.51 -8.09 13.37
N VAL A 237 2.35 -7.80 13.97
CA VAL A 237 2.09 -6.61 14.80
C VAL A 237 2.81 -6.64 16.17
N ASP A 238 3.34 -7.79 16.58
CA ASP A 238 3.67 -8.06 18.00
C ASP A 238 5.17 -8.16 18.33
N LEU A 239 6.08 -8.01 17.37
CA LEU A 239 7.48 -8.33 17.64
C LEU A 239 8.27 -7.17 18.25
N ARG A 240 9.09 -7.50 19.26
CA ARG A 240 10.13 -6.63 19.81
C ARG A 240 11.29 -6.54 18.81
N ILE A 241 11.20 -5.55 17.91
CA ILE A 241 12.05 -5.44 16.70
C ILE A 241 13.54 -5.17 17.00
N GLU A 242 13.95 -4.79 18.21
CA GLU A 242 15.32 -4.31 18.44
C GLU A 242 16.43 -5.31 18.06
N LYS A 243 16.23 -6.62 18.23
CA LYS A 243 17.21 -7.62 17.76
C LYS A 243 17.27 -7.74 16.23
N GLN A 244 16.13 -7.58 15.55
CA GLN A 244 16.04 -7.67 14.08
C GLN A 244 16.60 -6.41 13.40
N ARG A 245 16.48 -5.24 14.03
CA ARG A 245 17.10 -3.99 13.54
C ARG A 245 18.62 -4.12 13.44
N GLN A 246 19.26 -4.77 14.41
CA GLN A 246 20.71 -5.01 14.37
C GLN A 246 21.10 -5.94 13.22
N ALA A 247 20.30 -6.98 12.95
CA ALA A 247 20.55 -7.89 11.84
C ALA A 247 20.41 -7.19 10.47
N LEU A 248 19.43 -6.30 10.33
CA LEU A 248 19.24 -5.51 9.10
C LEU A 248 20.28 -4.38 8.95
N GLY A 249 20.77 -3.81 10.04
CA GLY A 249 21.83 -2.79 10.00
C GLY A 249 23.17 -3.29 9.41
N GLY A 250 23.38 -4.62 9.39
CA GLY A 250 24.55 -5.23 8.76
C GLY A 250 24.59 -5.12 7.22
N TYR A 251 23.47 -4.76 6.59
CA TYR A 251 23.37 -4.60 5.14
C TYR A 251 23.85 -3.22 4.64
N ALA A 252 24.57 -2.46 5.46
CA ALA A 252 24.94 -1.09 5.14
C ALA A 252 25.88 -0.92 3.93
N ASN A 253 26.50 -2.00 3.46
CA ASN A 253 27.37 -1.98 2.28
C ASN A 253 26.61 -2.17 0.95
N LEU A 254 25.27 -2.17 0.96
CA LEU A 254 24.45 -2.34 -0.26
C LEU A 254 24.33 -1.07 -1.11
N ASP A 255 24.90 0.05 -0.66
CA ASP A 255 24.99 1.29 -1.45
C ASP A 255 25.57 1.04 -2.85
N GLU A 256 26.56 0.14 -2.95
CA GLU A 256 27.21 -0.18 -4.22
C GLU A 256 26.26 -0.92 -5.17
N LEU A 257 25.35 -1.75 -4.64
CA LEU A 257 24.39 -2.52 -5.44
C LEU A 257 23.40 -1.61 -6.19
N ILE A 258 23.07 -0.45 -5.61
CA ILE A 258 22.15 0.53 -6.22
C ILE A 258 22.89 1.44 -7.20
N ARG A 259 24.22 1.53 -7.09
CA ARG A 259 25.07 2.30 -8.00
C ARG A 259 25.44 1.52 -9.26
N MET A 260 25.49 0.19 -9.21
CA MET A 260 25.79 -0.65 -10.36
C MET A 260 24.70 -0.51 -11.44
N GLN A 261 25.12 -0.16 -12.66
CA GLN A 261 24.22 0.19 -13.77
C GLN A 261 23.49 -1.02 -14.36
N VAL A 262 22.15 -0.93 -14.35
CA VAL A 262 21.16 -1.37 -15.37
C VAL A 262 21.39 -2.72 -16.07
N GLU A 263 21.62 -3.79 -15.32
CA GLU A 263 21.17 -5.13 -15.74
C GLU A 263 19.81 -5.43 -15.09
N GLN A 264 18.93 -6.15 -15.78
CA GLN A 264 17.58 -6.47 -15.27
C GLN A 264 17.62 -7.05 -13.84
N ALA A 265 18.59 -7.91 -13.56
CA ALA A 265 18.76 -8.52 -12.26
C ALA A 265 19.10 -7.48 -11.15
N PHE A 266 19.88 -6.45 -11.46
CA PHE A 266 20.17 -5.37 -10.50
C PHE A 266 18.95 -4.49 -10.23
N GLN A 267 18.05 -4.32 -11.21
CA GLN A 267 16.79 -3.61 -10.98
C GLN A 267 15.92 -4.37 -9.96
N ASP A 268 15.74 -5.68 -10.16
CA ASP A 268 14.94 -6.49 -9.25
C ASP A 268 15.56 -6.53 -7.84
N LEU A 269 16.89 -6.63 -7.74
CA LEU A 269 17.61 -6.52 -6.46
C LEU A 269 17.42 -5.16 -5.79
N SER A 270 17.53 -4.07 -6.56
CA SER A 270 17.33 -2.70 -6.05
C SER A 270 15.92 -2.51 -5.51
N VAL A 271 14.91 -3.05 -6.18
CA VAL A 271 13.51 -3.00 -5.74
C VAL A 271 13.31 -3.80 -4.45
N ILE A 272 13.87 -5.02 -4.37
CA ILE A 272 13.83 -5.81 -3.13
C ILE A 272 14.50 -5.06 -1.98
N TYR A 273 15.65 -4.42 -2.23
CA TYR A 273 16.32 -3.61 -1.22
C TYR A 273 15.47 -2.42 -0.77
N CYS A 274 14.85 -1.70 -1.71
CA CYS A 274 13.93 -0.61 -1.39
C CYS A 274 12.81 -1.10 -0.44
N GLU A 275 12.22 -2.24 -0.76
CA GLU A 275 11.16 -2.86 0.04
C GLU A 275 11.66 -3.21 1.46
N LEU A 276 12.83 -3.86 1.58
CA LEU A 276 13.44 -4.19 2.88
C LEU A 276 13.77 -2.93 3.71
N LEU A 277 14.33 -1.91 3.08
CA LEU A 277 14.62 -0.63 3.74
C LEU A 277 13.33 0.05 4.21
N SER A 278 12.28 0.00 3.40
CA SER A 278 10.97 0.57 3.75
C SER A 278 10.38 -0.09 5.00
N LEU A 279 10.47 -1.42 5.11
CA LEU A 279 10.04 -2.15 6.29
C LEU A 279 10.84 -1.72 7.52
N LEU A 280 12.16 -1.59 7.38
CA LEU A 280 13.03 -1.13 8.47
C LEU A 280 12.67 0.30 8.92
N VAL A 281 12.37 1.21 7.99
CA VAL A 281 11.96 2.59 8.27
C VAL A 281 10.60 2.62 8.99
N LEU A 282 9.59 1.91 8.46
CA LEU A 282 8.25 1.87 9.04
C LEU A 282 8.27 1.37 10.48
N VAL A 283 9.03 0.31 10.72
CA VAL A 283 9.17 -0.27 12.05
C VAL A 283 9.98 0.63 12.99
N SER A 284 10.96 1.36 12.45
CA SER A 284 11.74 2.32 13.21
C SER A 284 10.90 3.47 13.78
N HIS A 285 9.85 3.89 13.06
CA HIS A 285 8.95 4.97 13.48
C HIS A 285 8.07 4.56 14.65
N GLN A 286 7.60 3.30 14.68
CA GLN A 286 6.73 2.78 15.75
C GLN A 286 7.39 2.81 17.13
N SER A 287 8.72 2.66 17.18
CA SER A 287 9.47 2.65 18.45
C SER A 287 9.59 4.05 19.10
N GLY A 288 9.43 5.12 18.31
CA GLY A 288 9.59 6.49 18.78
C GLY A 288 8.41 7.01 19.60
N THR A 289 7.19 6.65 19.23
CA THR A 289 5.95 7.20 19.82
C THR A 289 5.72 6.67 21.24
N ARG A 290 5.92 5.36 21.48
CA ARG A 290 5.65 4.72 22.78
C ARG A 290 6.54 5.18 23.95
N ASN A 291 7.72 5.74 23.67
CA ASN A 291 8.71 6.06 24.72
C ASN A 291 8.54 7.46 25.34
N MET A 292 7.70 8.33 24.79
CA MET A 292 7.51 9.68 25.32
C MET A 292 6.72 9.68 26.64
N ASP A 293 5.72 8.80 26.79
CA ASP A 293 4.84 8.80 27.99
C ASP A 293 5.49 8.20 29.25
N ARG A 294 6.49 7.31 29.11
CA ARG A 294 7.10 6.62 30.26
C ARG A 294 8.29 7.34 30.86
N ARG A 295 8.86 8.34 30.18
CA ARG A 295 10.17 8.92 30.56
C ARG A 295 10.13 9.86 31.76
N ASN A 296 8.94 10.21 32.27
CA ASN A 296 8.80 11.15 33.39
C ASN A 296 8.83 10.55 34.80
N ARG A 297 8.95 9.22 35.00
CA ARG A 297 8.79 8.65 36.37
C ARG A 297 9.97 7.92 37.00
N PHE A 298 11.04 7.54 36.28
CA PHE A 298 12.17 6.84 36.93
C PHE A 298 13.53 7.31 36.42
N ARG A 299 14.15 8.22 37.18
CA ARG A 299 15.58 8.54 37.10
C ARG A 299 16.38 7.37 37.68
N ALA A 300 16.68 6.35 36.87
CA ALA A 300 17.66 5.34 37.22
C ALA A 300 19.08 5.74 36.71
N PRO A 301 20.17 5.34 37.39
CA PRO A 301 21.52 5.81 37.11
C PRO A 301 22.08 5.25 35.79
N ARG A 302 22.77 6.12 35.06
CA ARG A 302 23.36 5.90 33.74
C ARG A 302 24.55 4.94 33.78
N HIS A 303 24.39 3.69 33.34
CA HIS A 303 25.51 2.91 32.84
C HIS A 303 25.79 3.26 31.37
N LYS A 304 26.99 3.78 31.12
CA LYS A 304 27.55 4.07 29.79
C LYS A 304 27.85 2.76 29.06
N LEU A 305 26.87 2.19 28.36
CA LEU A 305 27.08 1.16 27.35
C LEU A 305 26.98 1.78 25.95
N LEU A 306 27.88 1.32 25.09
CA LEU A 306 28.38 2.00 23.90
C LEU A 306 27.35 2.14 22.76
N SER A 307 27.20 3.39 22.33
CA SER A 307 26.96 3.91 20.96
C SER A 307 25.87 3.28 20.04
N PRO A 308 24.58 3.48 20.33
CA PRO A 308 23.49 3.40 19.33
C PRO A 308 23.52 4.54 18.28
N LEU A 309 24.42 5.52 18.42
CA LEU A 309 24.50 6.69 17.55
C LEU A 309 25.08 6.37 16.15
N LYS A 310 26.07 5.48 16.05
CA LYS A 310 26.69 5.14 14.75
C LYS A 310 25.73 4.46 13.76
N SER A 311 24.75 3.69 14.25
CA SER A 311 23.79 2.99 13.40
C SER A 311 22.77 3.92 12.74
N ARG A 312 22.40 5.03 13.39
CA ARG A 312 21.39 5.96 12.84
C ARG A 312 21.90 6.76 11.64
N PHE A 313 23.16 7.20 11.68
CA PHE A 313 23.76 7.96 10.57
C PHE A 313 23.85 7.14 9.27
N SER A 314 24.00 5.82 9.37
CA SER A 314 23.97 4.94 8.18
C SER A 314 22.60 4.85 7.54
N LEU A 315 21.51 4.90 8.34
CA LEU A 315 20.15 4.71 7.84
C LEU A 315 19.67 5.92 7.04
N SER A 316 19.98 7.14 7.48
CA SER A 316 19.61 8.35 6.75
C SER A 316 20.24 8.40 5.36
N SER A 317 21.54 8.08 5.24
CA SER A 317 22.23 8.05 3.95
C SER A 317 21.63 7.02 2.99
N GLN A 318 21.27 5.84 3.48
CA GLN A 318 20.60 4.81 2.68
C GLN A 318 19.20 5.25 2.23
N VAL A 319 18.46 5.92 3.12
CA VAL A 319 17.15 6.50 2.80
C VAL A 319 17.28 7.54 1.70
N ASP A 320 18.29 8.42 1.74
CA ASP A 320 18.53 9.40 0.69
C ASP A 320 18.87 8.76 -0.65
N LEU A 321 19.70 7.71 -0.63
CA LEU A 321 20.07 6.96 -1.83
C LEU A 321 18.86 6.22 -2.44
N VAL A 322 18.02 5.58 -1.62
CA VAL A 322 16.77 4.96 -2.07
C VAL A 322 15.78 6.01 -2.57
N LYS A 323 15.67 7.16 -1.91
CA LYS A 323 14.87 8.29 -2.36
C LYS A 323 15.28 8.73 -3.77
N SER A 324 16.57 8.94 -4.01
CA SER A 324 17.09 9.29 -5.35
C SER A 324 16.84 8.19 -6.39
N TYR A 325 16.97 6.91 -6.00
CA TYR A 325 16.65 5.79 -6.88
C TYR A 325 15.17 5.76 -7.28
N VAL A 326 14.25 5.84 -6.30
CA VAL A 326 12.80 5.83 -6.52
C VAL A 326 12.37 7.00 -7.39
N ILE A 327 12.91 8.21 -7.16
CA ILE A 327 12.60 9.39 -7.98
C ILE A 327 13.00 9.16 -9.45
N ARG A 328 14.24 8.74 -9.72
CA ARG A 328 14.71 8.45 -11.08
C ARG A 328 13.87 7.36 -11.76
N LEU A 329 13.56 6.30 -11.02
CA LEU A 329 12.75 5.19 -11.52
C LEU A 329 11.34 5.65 -11.91
N LEU A 330 10.67 6.42 -11.06
CA LEU A 330 9.35 7.00 -11.34
C LEU A 330 9.39 8.02 -12.48
N GLN A 331 10.49 8.76 -12.61
CA GLN A 331 10.76 9.68 -13.71
C GLN A 331 10.96 8.96 -15.04
N GLY A 332 11.29 7.68 -15.03
CA GLY A 332 11.60 6.90 -16.23
C GLY A 332 13.00 7.17 -16.75
N ASP A 333 13.87 7.78 -15.93
CA ASP A 333 15.25 8.05 -16.25
C ASP A 333 16.04 6.74 -16.20
N GLY A 334 16.14 6.08 -17.35
CA GLY A 334 17.13 5.04 -17.56
C GLY A 334 18.52 5.68 -17.42
N GLY A 335 19.43 5.05 -16.67
CA GLY A 335 20.76 5.58 -16.42
C GLY A 335 21.49 6.07 -17.69
N SER A 336 22.46 6.97 -17.49
CA SER A 336 23.23 7.69 -18.51
C SER A 336 23.47 6.88 -19.81
N GLY A 337 22.63 7.08 -20.82
CA GLY A 337 22.83 6.54 -22.17
C GLY A 337 21.59 5.91 -22.82
N ALA A 338 20.58 5.47 -22.06
CA ALA A 338 19.36 4.93 -22.65
C ALA A 338 18.39 6.07 -23.04
N GLN A 339 18.24 6.34 -24.33
CA GLN A 339 17.35 7.39 -24.85
C GLN A 339 15.84 7.09 -24.69
N LEU A 340 15.46 5.88 -24.26
CA LEU A 340 14.06 5.46 -24.13
C LEU A 340 13.71 5.19 -22.67
N SER A 341 12.68 5.90 -22.19
CA SER A 341 12.11 5.65 -20.85
C SER A 341 11.59 4.22 -20.78
N ARG A 342 12.08 3.45 -19.81
CA ARG A 342 11.64 2.07 -19.60
C ARG A 342 10.30 2.08 -18.86
N PRO A 343 9.24 1.44 -19.37
CA PRO A 343 7.98 1.35 -18.63
C PRO A 343 8.18 0.53 -17.36
N ILE A 344 7.68 1.04 -16.24
CA ILE A 344 7.67 0.31 -14.96
C ILE A 344 6.65 -0.83 -15.08
N SER A 345 7.02 -2.04 -14.70
CA SER A 345 6.09 -3.17 -14.67
C SER A 345 5.17 -3.10 -13.44
N VAL A 346 4.02 -3.79 -13.49
CA VAL A 346 3.06 -3.89 -12.37
C VAL A 346 3.74 -4.44 -11.12
N ALA A 347 4.56 -5.49 -11.26
CA ALA A 347 5.27 -6.11 -10.15
C ALA A 347 6.25 -5.14 -9.48
N ILE A 348 7.04 -4.40 -10.27
CA ILE A 348 7.99 -3.42 -9.76
C ILE A 348 7.24 -2.28 -9.06
N TYR A 349 6.20 -1.71 -9.69
CA TYR A 349 5.44 -0.61 -9.08
C TYR A 349 4.80 -1.04 -7.75
N THR A 350 4.23 -2.25 -7.71
CA THR A 350 3.64 -2.82 -6.49
C THR A 350 4.67 -2.96 -5.35
N ALA A 351 5.86 -3.48 -5.65
CA ALA A 351 6.94 -3.63 -4.67
C ALA A 351 7.53 -2.28 -4.20
N LEU A 352 7.38 -1.21 -5.00
CA LEU A 352 7.81 0.14 -4.62
C LEU A 352 6.82 0.86 -3.69
N LEU A 353 5.53 0.49 -3.67
CA LEU A 353 4.52 1.21 -2.88
C LEU A 353 4.87 1.33 -1.38
N PRO A 354 5.32 0.27 -0.68
CA PRO A 354 5.78 0.38 0.70
C PRO A 354 6.93 1.37 0.87
N THR A 355 7.83 1.44 -0.11
CA THR A 355 8.98 2.36 -0.11
C THR A 355 8.53 3.79 -0.30
N ILE A 356 7.68 4.06 -1.30
CA ILE A 356 7.11 5.39 -1.54
C ILE A 356 6.40 5.86 -0.27
N TRP A 357 5.55 5.02 0.34
CA TRP A 357 4.89 5.33 1.60
C TRP A 357 5.87 5.63 2.74
N ALA A 358 6.85 4.76 2.96
CA ALA A 358 7.84 4.94 4.01
C ALA A 358 8.65 6.24 3.86
N LEU A 359 8.93 6.66 2.62
CA LEU A 359 9.60 7.93 2.31
C LEU A 359 8.67 9.15 2.50
N LEU A 360 7.39 9.03 2.14
CA LEU A 360 6.40 10.09 2.34
C LEU A 360 6.05 10.30 3.82
N ASN A 361 6.09 9.23 4.61
CA ASN A 361 5.72 9.23 6.02
C ASN A 361 6.92 9.53 6.96
N GLN A 362 7.98 10.14 6.45
CA GLN A 362 9.13 10.58 7.26
C GLN A 362 8.89 11.96 7.86
N ARG A 363 9.39 12.16 9.08
CA ARG A 363 9.44 13.48 9.68
C ARG A 363 10.54 14.28 8.98
N SER A 364 10.17 15.22 8.14
CA SER A 364 11.08 16.26 7.66
C SER A 364 11.56 17.03 8.88
N GLY A 365 12.80 16.77 9.34
CA GLY A 365 13.31 17.44 10.53
C GLY A 365 13.50 18.92 10.26
N ASP A 366 12.88 19.78 11.09
CA ASP A 366 12.98 21.24 11.29
C ASP A 366 13.36 22.15 10.09
N GLN A 367 13.33 21.64 8.86
CA GLN A 367 13.56 22.46 7.68
C GLN A 367 12.34 23.35 7.50
N PRO A 368 12.53 24.69 7.51
CA PRO A 368 11.43 25.62 7.35
C PRO A 368 10.68 25.30 6.05
N GLU A 369 9.38 25.17 6.25
CA GLU A 369 8.32 24.81 5.32
C GLU A 369 8.52 25.41 3.92
N GLN A 370 8.37 24.59 2.86
CA GLN A 370 7.59 24.90 1.64
C GLN A 370 7.88 23.98 0.44
N GLU A 371 9.00 23.25 0.39
CA GLU A 371 9.26 22.41 -0.78
C GLU A 371 8.45 21.11 -0.76
N PRO A 372 7.66 20.81 -1.82
CA PRO A 372 6.94 19.56 -1.90
C PRO A 372 7.92 18.40 -1.91
N SER A 373 7.57 17.33 -1.20
CA SER A 373 8.40 16.11 -1.20
C SER A 373 8.69 15.69 -2.63
N ALA A 374 9.98 15.67 -3.01
CA ALA A 374 10.40 15.29 -4.36
C ALA A 374 9.88 13.89 -4.76
N VAL A 375 9.71 13.00 -3.78
CA VAL A 375 9.10 11.67 -3.97
C VAL A 375 7.63 11.78 -4.31
N LEU A 376 6.87 12.63 -3.61
CA LEU A 376 5.45 12.87 -3.90
C LEU A 376 5.28 13.44 -5.30
N THR A 377 6.07 14.45 -5.64
CA THR A 377 6.11 15.08 -6.96
C THR A 377 6.38 14.05 -8.06
N ALA A 378 7.43 13.23 -7.91
CA ALA A 378 7.74 12.17 -8.87
C ALA A 378 6.63 11.10 -8.97
N THR A 379 5.97 10.79 -7.86
CA THR A 379 4.84 9.84 -7.81
C THR A 379 3.63 10.38 -8.59
N LEU A 380 3.27 11.65 -8.38
CA LEU A 380 2.17 12.31 -9.10
C LEU A 380 2.47 12.44 -10.60
N ASP A 381 3.69 12.84 -10.94
CA ASP A 381 4.13 12.93 -12.35
C ASP A 381 4.10 11.57 -13.04
N HIS A 382 4.53 10.51 -12.33
CA HIS A 382 4.41 9.15 -12.83
C HIS A 382 2.94 8.74 -13.00
N ALA A 383 2.08 9.05 -12.03
CA ALA A 383 0.65 8.73 -12.08
C ALA A 383 -0.05 9.43 -13.26
N MET A 384 0.32 10.66 -13.60
CA MET A 384 -0.20 11.38 -14.77
C MET A 384 0.34 10.81 -16.09
N ARG A 385 1.66 10.57 -16.20
CA ARG A 385 2.31 10.05 -17.41
C ARG A 385 2.01 8.58 -17.71
N ALA A 386 1.65 7.79 -16.70
CA ALA A 386 1.27 6.40 -16.88
C ALA A 386 0.13 6.29 -17.91
N SER A 387 0.39 5.56 -18.99
CA SER A 387 -0.56 5.34 -20.08
C SER A 387 -1.88 4.75 -19.56
N SER A 388 -3.01 5.21 -20.09
CA SER A 388 -4.35 4.71 -19.73
C SER A 388 -4.51 3.21 -19.95
N VAL A 389 -3.83 2.66 -20.96
CA VAL A 389 -3.87 1.22 -21.27
C VAL A 389 -2.90 0.39 -20.41
N SER A 390 -2.01 1.03 -19.65
CA SER A 390 -1.07 0.30 -18.79
C SER A 390 -1.77 -0.28 -17.57
N ALA A 391 -1.47 -1.53 -17.25
CA ALA A 391 -1.95 -2.17 -16.01
C ALA A 391 -1.45 -1.45 -14.73
N VAL A 392 -0.38 -0.65 -14.83
CA VAL A 392 0.12 0.19 -13.72
C VAL A 392 -0.81 1.37 -13.42
N LYS A 393 -1.60 1.84 -14.40
CA LYS A 393 -2.47 3.02 -14.23
C LYS A 393 -3.46 2.84 -13.10
N ARG A 394 -4.04 1.64 -12.97
CA ARG A 394 -4.93 1.34 -11.85
C ARG A 394 -4.23 1.51 -10.51
N LEU A 395 -3.03 0.95 -10.37
CA LEU A 395 -2.25 1.03 -9.13
C LEU A 395 -1.89 2.47 -8.77
N THR A 396 -1.50 3.29 -9.75
CA THR A 396 -1.15 4.69 -9.51
C THR A 396 -2.37 5.51 -9.07
N VAL A 397 -3.51 5.30 -9.71
CA VAL A 397 -4.77 5.96 -9.36
C VAL A 397 -5.21 5.58 -7.95
N GLU A 398 -5.23 4.29 -7.66
CA GLU A 398 -5.62 3.74 -6.37
C GLU A 398 -4.69 4.16 -5.22
N PHE A 399 -3.38 4.22 -5.47
CA PHE A 399 -2.41 4.67 -4.46
C PHE A 399 -2.57 6.16 -4.15
N VAL A 400 -2.57 7.02 -5.17
CA VAL A 400 -2.73 8.48 -4.99
C VAL A 400 -4.10 8.82 -4.40
N GLY A 401 -5.17 8.14 -4.82
CA GLY A 401 -6.49 8.30 -4.23
C GLY A 401 -6.50 7.97 -2.74
N ARG A 402 -5.84 6.87 -2.32
CA ARG A 402 -5.71 6.56 -0.88
C ARG A 402 -4.96 7.63 -0.11
N LEU A 403 -3.86 8.16 -0.66
CA LEU A 403 -3.11 9.24 -0.01
C LEU A 403 -3.98 10.47 0.28
N LEU A 404 -4.86 10.85 -0.66
CA LEU A 404 -5.78 11.98 -0.47
C LEU A 404 -6.90 11.68 0.53
N LEU A 405 -7.34 10.42 0.63
CA LEU A 405 -8.38 10.02 1.57
C LEU A 405 -7.89 9.96 3.02
N LEU A 406 -6.58 9.81 3.27
CA LEU A 406 -6.01 9.74 4.62
C LEU A 406 -6.29 10.98 5.48
N GLU A 407 -6.39 12.17 4.87
CA GLU A 407 -6.62 13.45 5.58
C GLU A 407 -7.89 13.42 6.44
N LYS A 408 -8.90 12.64 6.05
CA LYS A 408 -10.21 12.59 6.70
C LYS A 408 -10.43 11.32 7.53
N GLU A 409 -9.42 10.47 7.69
CA GLU A 409 -9.56 9.24 8.44
C GLU A 409 -9.35 9.47 9.94
N VAL A 410 -10.40 9.28 10.74
CA VAL A 410 -10.42 9.52 12.20
C VAL A 410 -9.36 8.73 12.98
N GLY A 411 -8.89 7.62 12.41
CA GLY A 411 -7.87 6.76 13.02
C GLY A 411 -6.44 6.98 12.55
N TYR A 412 -6.19 7.92 11.65
CA TYR A 412 -4.89 8.08 11.03
C TYR A 412 -3.90 8.83 11.94
N ILE A 413 -2.76 8.20 12.21
CA ILE A 413 -1.67 8.69 13.07
C ILE A 413 -0.32 8.79 12.34
N GLY A 414 -0.32 8.69 11.01
CA GLY A 414 0.88 8.88 10.20
C GLY A 414 1.34 10.33 10.17
N HIS A 415 2.58 10.54 9.75
CA HIS A 415 3.19 11.87 9.56
C HIS A 415 2.81 12.49 8.22
N PHE A 416 2.50 11.68 7.22
CA PHE A 416 2.12 12.21 5.91
C PHE A 416 0.75 12.89 5.97
N ASN A 417 0.68 14.17 5.59
CA ASN A 417 -0.56 14.90 5.37
C ASN A 417 -0.54 15.50 3.97
N ALA A 418 -1.55 15.20 3.15
CA ALA A 418 -1.62 15.68 1.78
C ALA A 418 -1.72 17.22 1.69
N ARG A 419 -2.37 17.86 2.67
CA ARG A 419 -2.51 19.33 2.76
C ARG A 419 -1.16 20.01 2.99
N ASP A 420 -0.36 19.45 3.90
CA ASP A 420 0.91 20.04 4.33
C ASP A 420 2.08 19.67 3.40
N ALA A 421 1.88 18.71 2.50
CA ALA A 421 2.92 18.20 1.62
C ALA A 421 3.35 19.17 0.48
N GLY A 422 2.81 20.40 0.44
CA GLY A 422 3.18 21.43 -0.55
C GLY A 422 2.82 21.09 -2.00
N ALA A 423 2.03 20.04 -2.24
CA ALA A 423 1.76 19.48 -3.57
C ALA A 423 0.31 19.71 -4.05
N GLY A 424 -0.45 20.60 -3.41
CA GLY A 424 -1.88 20.84 -3.69
C GLY A 424 -2.17 21.06 -5.18
N ARG A 425 -1.39 21.91 -5.85
CA ARG A 425 -1.55 22.16 -7.31
C ARG A 425 -1.34 20.90 -8.15
N LYS A 426 -0.35 20.06 -7.82
CA LYS A 426 -0.11 18.80 -8.56
C LYS A 426 -1.20 17.77 -8.31
N PHE A 427 -1.74 17.70 -7.09
CA PHE A 427 -2.91 16.86 -6.82
C PHE A 427 -4.13 17.33 -7.62
N GLN A 428 -4.38 18.64 -7.70
CA GLN A 428 -5.47 19.21 -8.50
C GLN A 428 -5.28 18.88 -9.99
N GLU A 429 -4.06 19.05 -10.52
CA GLU A 429 -3.74 18.68 -11.91
C GLU A 429 -4.01 17.19 -12.17
N TRP A 430 -3.52 16.32 -11.29
CA TRP A 430 -3.74 14.88 -11.38
C TRP A 430 -5.23 14.52 -11.33
N LEU A 431 -5.99 15.14 -10.42
CA LEU A 431 -7.43 14.94 -10.26
C LEU A 431 -8.18 15.34 -11.55
N LEU A 432 -7.89 16.53 -12.08
CA LEU A 432 -8.48 17.05 -13.31
C LEU A 432 -8.03 16.32 -14.59
N HIS A 433 -6.97 15.51 -14.49
CA HIS A 433 -6.53 14.61 -15.55
C HIS A 433 -7.34 13.30 -15.58
N LEU A 434 -7.96 12.87 -14.46
CA LEU A 434 -8.66 11.60 -14.38
C LEU A 434 -9.85 11.45 -15.35
N PRO A 435 -10.69 12.47 -15.62
CA PRO A 435 -11.76 12.34 -16.63
C PRO A 435 -11.23 12.05 -18.03
N LYS A 436 -10.10 12.65 -18.42
CA LYS A 436 -9.42 12.35 -19.68
C LYS A 436 -8.88 10.93 -19.69
N ALA A 437 -8.25 10.49 -18.61
CA ALA A 437 -7.76 9.12 -18.49
C ALA A 437 -8.92 8.11 -18.58
N LEU A 438 -10.04 8.37 -17.90
CA LEU A 438 -11.27 7.58 -17.95
C LEU A 438 -11.80 7.46 -19.38
N TRP A 439 -11.86 8.57 -20.11
CA TRP A 439 -12.22 8.60 -21.52
C TRP A 439 -11.30 7.71 -22.37
N GLN A 440 -9.99 7.82 -22.17
CA GLN A 440 -8.98 7.08 -22.93
C GLN A 440 -8.95 5.58 -22.60
N VAL A 441 -9.29 5.18 -21.38
CA VAL A 441 -9.45 3.76 -21.01
C VAL A 441 -10.66 3.17 -21.72
N GLY A 442 -11.76 3.93 -21.82
CA GLY A 442 -12.99 3.50 -22.47
C GLY A 442 -13.49 2.17 -21.90
N THR A 443 -13.59 1.17 -22.78
CA THR A 443 -14.05 -0.20 -22.45
C THR A 443 -12.93 -1.23 -22.39
N ASP A 444 -11.67 -0.80 -22.53
CA ASP A 444 -10.55 -1.73 -22.69
C ASP A 444 -10.09 -2.31 -21.35
N ASN A 445 -10.35 -1.60 -20.24
CA ASN A 445 -9.94 -2.03 -18.90
C ASN A 445 -10.90 -1.55 -17.82
N PHE A 446 -11.95 -2.34 -17.56
CA PHE A 446 -12.98 -2.01 -16.56
C PHE A 446 -12.42 -1.83 -15.14
N ALA A 447 -11.35 -2.54 -14.77
CA ALA A 447 -10.75 -2.38 -13.44
C ALA A 447 -10.11 -1.01 -13.26
N THR A 448 -9.47 -0.47 -14.31
CA THR A 448 -8.93 0.90 -14.27
C THR A 448 -10.07 1.93 -14.30
N THR A 449 -11.09 1.73 -15.13
CA THR A 449 -12.31 2.58 -15.17
C THR A 449 -12.94 2.65 -13.77
N GLN A 450 -13.14 1.49 -13.13
CA GLN A 450 -13.72 1.39 -11.80
C GLN A 450 -12.85 2.06 -10.74
N ALA A 451 -11.53 1.88 -10.78
CA ALA A 451 -10.63 2.55 -9.83
C ALA A 451 -10.69 4.08 -9.96
N ILE A 452 -10.72 4.61 -11.18
CA ILE A 452 -10.85 6.06 -11.42
C ILE A 452 -12.19 6.57 -10.87
N LEU A 453 -13.30 5.91 -11.22
CA LEU A 453 -14.63 6.29 -10.77
C LEU A 453 -14.76 6.20 -9.25
N GLY A 454 -14.25 5.13 -8.65
CA GLY A 454 -14.28 4.90 -7.20
C GLY A 454 -13.49 5.97 -6.45
N VAL A 455 -12.29 6.31 -6.92
CA VAL A 455 -11.49 7.39 -6.32
C VAL A 455 -12.20 8.73 -6.45
N LEU A 456 -12.70 9.10 -7.64
CA LEU A 456 -13.43 10.35 -7.83
C LEU A 456 -14.66 10.43 -6.94
N LEU A 457 -15.44 9.35 -6.85
CA LEU A 457 -16.63 9.29 -6.01
C LEU A 457 -16.28 9.49 -4.54
N ARG A 458 -15.28 8.76 -4.02
CA ARG A 458 -14.90 8.86 -2.61
C ARG A 458 -14.34 10.23 -2.26
N LEU A 459 -13.57 10.85 -3.15
CA LEU A 459 -13.05 12.20 -2.94
C LEU A 459 -14.16 13.25 -2.94
N ALA A 460 -15.15 13.11 -3.83
CA ALA A 460 -16.33 13.98 -3.84
C ALA A 460 -17.21 13.80 -2.60
N GLN A 461 -17.44 12.55 -2.16
CA GLN A 461 -18.29 12.24 -1.00
C GLN A 461 -17.68 12.64 0.34
N ARG A 462 -16.36 12.44 0.52
CA ARG A 462 -15.69 12.65 1.81
C ARG A 462 -15.10 14.05 1.98
N GLY A 463 -15.02 14.83 0.91
CA GLY A 463 -14.42 16.17 0.91
C GLY A 463 -12.91 16.13 1.14
N SER A 464 -12.13 16.17 0.06
CA SER A 464 -10.67 16.39 0.13
C SER A 464 -10.35 17.86 -0.05
N HIS A 465 -9.28 18.37 0.57
CA HIS A 465 -8.82 19.76 0.33
C HIS A 465 -8.50 20.07 -1.14
N VAL A 466 -8.28 19.05 -1.97
CA VAL A 466 -8.03 19.17 -3.41
C VAL A 466 -9.32 19.36 -4.21
N VAL A 467 -10.46 18.93 -3.65
CA VAL A 467 -11.77 18.96 -4.28
C VAL A 467 -12.57 20.13 -3.71
N GLU A 468 -12.21 21.33 -4.16
CA GLU A 468 -12.99 22.54 -3.86
C GLU A 468 -14.05 22.77 -4.96
N ARG A 469 -14.90 23.78 -4.75
CA ARG A 469 -16.05 24.06 -5.63
C ARG A 469 -15.64 24.29 -7.09
N GLU A 470 -14.52 24.97 -7.32
CA GLU A 470 -14.00 25.23 -8.67
C GLU A 470 -13.57 23.94 -9.38
N GLN A 471 -12.95 23.02 -8.64
CA GLN A 471 -12.51 21.73 -9.15
C GLN A 471 -13.70 20.81 -9.41
N ILE A 472 -14.78 20.90 -8.62
CA ILE A 472 -16.03 20.16 -8.87
C ILE A 472 -16.68 20.61 -10.18
N SER A 473 -16.78 21.91 -10.45
CA SER A 473 -17.28 22.41 -11.74
C SER A 473 -16.35 22.05 -12.91
N SER A 474 -15.04 22.09 -12.69
CA SER A 474 -14.05 21.65 -13.69
C SER A 474 -14.11 20.15 -13.95
N LEU A 475 -14.34 19.31 -12.93
CA LEU A 475 -14.52 17.88 -13.06
C LEU A 475 -15.79 17.55 -13.82
N SER A 476 -16.88 18.23 -13.49
CA SER A 476 -18.20 18.00 -14.10
C SER A 476 -18.16 18.29 -15.59
N SER A 477 -17.61 19.44 -15.99
CA SER A 477 -17.43 19.80 -17.41
C SER A 477 -16.52 18.83 -18.16
N ARG A 478 -15.44 18.34 -17.52
CA ARG A 478 -14.51 17.36 -18.11
C ARG A 478 -15.06 15.94 -18.17
N LEU A 479 -16.05 15.60 -17.33
CA LEU A 479 -16.74 14.31 -17.36
C LEU A 479 -17.88 14.27 -18.38
N THR A 480 -18.47 15.42 -18.74
CA THR A 480 -19.54 15.50 -19.74
C THR A 480 -19.25 14.71 -21.03
N PRO A 481 -18.06 14.82 -21.66
CA PRO A 481 -17.71 14.03 -22.83
C PRO A 481 -17.99 12.54 -22.64
N PHE A 482 -17.64 11.95 -21.48
CA PHE A 482 -17.78 10.52 -21.14
C PHE A 482 -19.18 9.96 -21.41
N PHE A 483 -20.20 10.80 -21.32
CA PHE A 483 -21.59 10.49 -21.62
C PHE A 483 -22.00 10.93 -23.02
N MET A 484 -21.63 12.15 -23.41
CA MET A 484 -22.05 12.76 -24.67
C MET A 484 -21.02 13.74 -25.20
N ILE A 485 -20.79 13.68 -26.52
CA ILE A 485 -20.02 14.67 -27.29
C ILE A 485 -20.94 15.34 -28.29
N VAL A 486 -20.84 16.67 -28.41
CA VAL A 486 -21.45 17.42 -29.52
C VAL A 486 -20.43 17.53 -30.66
N HIS A 487 -20.61 16.73 -31.70
CA HIS A 487 -19.77 16.75 -32.90
C HIS A 487 -20.36 17.74 -33.93
N PRO A 488 -19.56 18.64 -34.53
CA PRO A 488 -20.06 19.71 -35.42
C PRO A 488 -20.96 19.23 -36.57
N ILE A 489 -20.68 18.03 -37.12
CA ILE A 489 -21.40 17.46 -38.26
C ILE A 489 -22.42 16.38 -37.84
N ARG A 490 -22.13 15.63 -36.77
CA ARG A 490 -22.93 14.46 -36.38
C ARG A 490 -23.97 14.80 -35.31
N GLY A 491 -23.97 16.04 -34.83
CA GLY A 491 -24.76 16.43 -33.68
C GLY A 491 -24.29 15.72 -32.41
N GLN A 492 -25.23 15.30 -31.58
CA GLN A 492 -24.94 14.61 -30.33
C GLN A 492 -24.53 13.15 -30.60
N VAL A 493 -23.40 12.75 -30.03
CA VAL A 493 -22.84 11.40 -30.11
C VAL A 493 -22.61 10.87 -28.71
N LEU A 494 -23.03 9.64 -28.43
CA LEU A 494 -22.83 9.02 -27.12
C LEU A 494 -21.33 8.72 -26.85
N GLY A 495 -20.92 8.93 -25.60
CA GLY A 495 -19.57 8.65 -25.11
C GLY A 495 -19.36 7.18 -24.68
N PRO A 496 -18.17 6.83 -24.15
CA PRO A 496 -17.78 5.50 -23.69
C PRO A 496 -18.70 4.90 -22.64
N PHE A 497 -19.42 5.69 -21.85
CA PHE A 497 -20.42 5.16 -20.92
C PHE A 497 -21.44 4.25 -21.65
N SER A 498 -21.86 4.63 -22.86
CA SER A 498 -22.79 3.83 -23.67
C SER A 498 -22.21 2.48 -24.14
N LYS A 499 -20.88 2.36 -24.14
CA LYS A 499 -20.17 1.15 -24.58
C LYS A 499 -19.89 0.18 -23.43
N ILE A 500 -20.02 0.61 -22.17
CA ILE A 500 -19.85 -0.27 -21.01
C ILE A 500 -20.97 -1.33 -21.05
N PRO A 501 -20.64 -2.63 -21.12
CA PRO A 501 -21.64 -3.69 -21.21
C PRO A 501 -22.63 -3.66 -20.04
N SER A 502 -23.89 -4.01 -20.29
CA SER A 502 -24.90 -4.11 -19.22
C SER A 502 -24.62 -5.24 -18.22
N SER A 503 -23.67 -6.15 -18.49
CA SER A 503 -23.16 -7.11 -17.52
C SER A 503 -22.32 -6.44 -16.43
N GLU A 504 -21.67 -5.31 -16.73
CA GLU A 504 -20.84 -4.52 -15.81
C GLU A 504 -21.70 -3.51 -15.03
N VAL A 505 -22.79 -4.01 -14.44
CA VAL A 505 -23.81 -3.21 -13.72
C VAL A 505 -23.17 -2.32 -12.65
N HIS A 506 -22.18 -2.86 -11.92
CA HIS A 506 -21.52 -2.14 -10.84
C HIS A 506 -20.77 -0.90 -11.34
N VAL A 507 -20.06 -0.99 -12.47
CA VAL A 507 -19.32 0.16 -13.04
C VAL A 507 -20.29 1.23 -13.53
N ARG A 508 -21.40 0.82 -14.15
CA ARG A 508 -22.44 1.74 -14.63
C ARG A 508 -23.07 2.51 -13.47
N TYR A 509 -23.49 1.83 -12.40
CA TYR A 509 -24.04 2.51 -11.22
C TYR A 509 -23.02 3.36 -10.48
N LEU A 510 -21.77 2.90 -10.35
CA LEU A 510 -20.70 3.70 -9.77
C LEU A 510 -20.47 5.02 -10.54
N THR A 511 -20.63 4.99 -11.86
CA THR A 511 -20.53 6.20 -12.69
C THR A 511 -21.67 7.18 -12.39
N LEU A 512 -22.89 6.66 -12.27
CA LEU A 512 -24.08 7.47 -11.97
C LEU A 512 -24.03 8.05 -10.55
N ASP A 513 -23.50 7.29 -9.59
CA ASP A 513 -23.28 7.76 -8.22
C ASP A 513 -22.26 8.89 -8.16
N LEU A 514 -21.20 8.83 -8.97
CA LEU A 514 -20.24 9.93 -9.09
C LEU A 514 -20.91 11.19 -9.65
N CYS A 515 -21.63 11.06 -10.76
CA CYS A 515 -22.34 12.21 -11.34
C CYS A 515 -23.36 12.80 -10.36
N ALA A 516 -24.05 11.96 -9.61
CA ALA A 516 -24.97 12.35 -8.57
C ALA A 516 -24.30 13.21 -7.48
N SER A 517 -23.16 12.73 -6.95
CA SER A 517 -22.38 13.50 -5.97
C SER A 517 -21.94 14.85 -6.52
N LEU A 518 -21.40 14.89 -7.75
CA LEU A 518 -20.92 16.14 -8.35
C LEU A 518 -22.05 17.14 -8.62
N VAL A 519 -23.17 16.70 -9.20
CA VAL A 519 -24.32 17.58 -9.48
C VAL A 519 -24.94 18.12 -8.19
N THR A 520 -25.01 17.31 -7.14
CA THR A 520 -25.51 17.75 -5.83
C THR A 520 -24.65 18.87 -5.26
N ASP A 521 -23.33 18.75 -5.36
CA ASP A 521 -22.42 19.78 -4.87
C ASP A 521 -22.47 21.06 -5.72
N GLN A 522 -22.58 20.95 -7.05
CA GLN A 522 -22.80 22.11 -7.93
C GLN A 522 -24.13 22.84 -7.65
N ALA A 523 -25.19 22.11 -7.31
CA ALA A 523 -26.47 22.71 -6.93
C ALA A 523 -26.40 23.47 -5.61
N ARG A 524 -25.54 23.03 -4.67
CA ARG A 524 -25.26 23.73 -3.41
C ARG A 524 -24.41 24.99 -3.63
N SER A 525 -23.48 24.99 -4.58
CA SER A 525 -22.65 26.15 -4.89
C SER A 525 -23.37 27.22 -5.73
N GLY A 526 -24.51 26.90 -6.35
CA GLY A 526 -25.21 27.80 -7.26
C GLY A 526 -24.52 27.99 -8.62
N THR A 527 -23.49 27.18 -8.93
CA THR A 527 -22.75 27.24 -10.21
C THR A 527 -23.22 26.19 -11.21
N ASP A 528 -24.49 25.78 -11.13
CA ASP A 528 -25.05 24.70 -11.94
C ASP A 528 -25.24 25.14 -13.40
N ASP A 529 -24.40 24.62 -14.29
CA ASP A 529 -24.56 24.73 -15.74
C ASP A 529 -25.52 23.65 -16.29
N GLY A 530 -25.92 22.67 -15.47
CA GLY A 530 -26.80 21.56 -15.87
C GLY A 530 -26.21 20.61 -16.92
N GLY A 531 -25.07 20.94 -17.52
CA GLY A 531 -24.49 20.23 -18.66
C GLY A 531 -24.20 18.76 -18.38
N LEU A 532 -23.63 18.44 -17.21
CA LEU A 532 -23.37 17.05 -16.82
C LEU A 532 -24.67 16.29 -16.60
N CYS A 533 -25.63 16.85 -15.86
CA CYS A 533 -26.92 16.21 -15.58
C CYS A 533 -27.69 15.92 -16.87
N HIS A 534 -27.71 16.85 -17.82
CA HIS A 534 -28.30 16.67 -19.14
C HIS A 534 -27.60 15.54 -19.93
N ALA A 535 -26.27 15.57 -20.02
CA ALA A 535 -25.50 14.56 -20.75
C ALA A 535 -25.71 13.14 -20.20
N VAL A 536 -25.74 12.99 -18.87
CA VAL A 536 -26.04 11.70 -18.21
C VAL A 536 -27.46 11.24 -18.56
N SER A 537 -28.45 12.14 -18.49
CA SER A 537 -29.85 11.83 -18.75
C SER A 537 -30.06 11.31 -20.17
N GLU A 538 -29.46 11.94 -21.17
CA GLU A 538 -29.53 11.48 -22.55
C GLU A 538 -28.73 10.17 -22.77
N ALA A 539 -27.63 9.95 -22.04
CA ALA A 539 -26.84 8.73 -22.17
C ALA A 539 -27.49 7.48 -21.54
N VAL A 540 -28.36 7.65 -20.53
CA VAL A 540 -29.13 6.54 -19.92
C VAL A 540 -30.51 6.35 -20.54
N LYS A 541 -30.98 7.28 -21.39
CA LYS A 541 -32.31 7.25 -21.99
C LYS A 541 -32.58 5.94 -22.73
N GLY A 542 -33.66 5.25 -22.35
CA GLY A 542 -34.04 3.96 -22.90
C GLY A 542 -33.16 2.78 -22.44
N THR A 543 -32.22 2.99 -21.52
CA THR A 543 -31.39 1.91 -20.95
C THR A 543 -31.96 1.44 -19.59
N ARG A 544 -31.39 0.34 -19.05
CA ARG A 544 -31.79 -0.19 -17.74
C ARG A 544 -31.45 0.73 -16.57
N GLU A 545 -30.59 1.71 -16.79
CA GLU A 545 -30.12 2.63 -15.76
C GLU A 545 -30.97 3.90 -15.66
N GLU A 546 -31.81 4.21 -16.66
CA GLU A 546 -32.73 5.37 -16.63
C GLU A 546 -33.57 5.43 -15.34
N PRO A 547 -34.24 4.35 -14.90
CA PRO A 547 -35.05 4.41 -13.68
C PRO A 547 -34.22 4.61 -12.42
N TYR A 548 -32.95 4.16 -12.42
CA TYR A 548 -32.04 4.41 -11.31
C TYR A 548 -31.65 5.88 -11.27
N TRP A 549 -31.22 6.42 -12.40
CA TRP A 549 -30.81 7.82 -12.53
C TRP A 549 -31.95 8.80 -12.18
N ASP A 550 -33.18 8.51 -12.59
CA ASP A 550 -34.34 9.34 -12.26
C ASP A 550 -34.64 9.36 -10.76
N ARG A 551 -34.54 8.22 -10.07
CA ARG A 551 -34.68 8.15 -8.60
C ARG A 551 -33.60 8.97 -7.90
N VAL A 552 -32.35 8.82 -8.34
CA VAL A 552 -31.21 9.55 -7.78
C VAL A 552 -31.38 11.05 -8.01
N ARG A 553 -31.78 11.49 -9.21
CA ARG A 553 -32.07 12.91 -9.52
C ARG A 553 -33.26 13.47 -8.73
N ALA A 554 -34.28 12.65 -8.46
CA ALA A 554 -35.40 13.06 -7.61
C ALA A 554 -34.95 13.28 -6.16
N ALA A 555 -34.12 12.38 -5.62
CA ALA A 555 -33.55 12.51 -4.27
C ALA A 555 -32.71 13.78 -4.13
N MET A 556 -31.88 14.13 -5.12
CA MET A 556 -31.10 15.38 -5.12
C MET A 556 -31.98 16.63 -5.04
N ARG A 557 -33.10 16.64 -5.77
CA ARG A 557 -34.04 17.78 -5.76
C ARG A 557 -34.74 17.93 -4.42
N GLY A 558 -35.11 16.81 -3.79
CA GLY A 558 -35.66 16.82 -2.43
C GLY A 558 -34.69 17.43 -1.42
N ALA A 559 -33.43 16.97 -1.44
CA ALA A 559 -32.34 17.48 -0.61
C ALA A 559 -32.23 19.01 -0.62
N TRP A 560 -32.36 19.57 -1.82
CA TRP A 560 -32.16 20.98 -2.07
C TRP A 560 -33.33 21.83 -1.58
N CYS A 561 -34.56 21.35 -1.78
CA CYS A 561 -35.76 22.00 -1.26
C CYS A 561 -35.76 22.07 0.27
N ASP A 562 -35.29 21.03 0.94
CA ASP A 562 -35.26 20.98 2.41
C ASP A 562 -34.16 21.90 3.00
N SER A 563 -33.01 22.04 2.33
CA SER A 563 -31.90 22.89 2.78
C SER A 563 -32.17 24.39 2.67
N ARG A 564 -33.06 24.81 1.77
CA ARG A 564 -33.59 26.18 1.78
C ARG A 564 -34.71 26.18 2.78
N GLY A 565 -34.40 26.50 4.04
CA GLY A 565 -35.41 26.76 5.05
C GLY A 565 -36.54 27.64 4.50
N PRO A 566 -37.76 27.55 5.07
CA PRO A 566 -38.91 28.28 4.55
C PRO A 566 -38.51 29.73 4.30
N PRO A 567 -38.84 30.30 3.12
CA PRO A 567 -38.38 31.63 2.75
C PRO A 567 -38.69 32.56 3.92
N GLU A 568 -37.65 33.14 4.51
CA GLU A 568 -37.77 34.07 5.61
C GLU A 568 -38.73 35.15 5.11
N ILE A 569 -39.96 35.14 5.62
CA ILE A 569 -40.97 36.12 5.26
C ILE A 569 -40.41 37.43 5.77
N GLN A 570 -39.73 38.15 4.88
CA GLN A 570 -39.27 39.50 5.13
C GLN A 570 -40.55 40.31 5.25
N ASP A 571 -41.01 40.44 6.50
CA ASP A 571 -42.14 41.27 6.88
C ASP A 571 -41.72 42.70 6.54
N ASP A 572 -42.06 43.14 5.33
CA ASP A 572 -41.96 44.52 4.87
C ASP A 572 -42.91 45.35 5.74
N GLY A 573 -42.46 45.61 6.96
CA GLY A 573 -43.07 46.53 7.89
C GLY A 573 -43.04 47.92 7.29
N VAL A 574 -44.07 48.24 6.50
CA VAL A 574 -44.46 49.59 6.13
C VAL A 574 -44.77 50.33 7.42
N ARG A 575 -43.75 50.97 7.98
CA ARG A 575 -43.90 51.89 9.11
C ARG A 575 -44.48 53.19 8.57
N ALA A 576 -45.80 53.25 8.50
CA ALA A 576 -46.54 54.49 8.28
C ALA A 576 -46.33 55.42 9.48
N THR A 577 -45.51 56.45 9.32
CA THR A 577 -45.45 57.59 10.26
C THR A 577 -46.62 58.53 9.99
N LYS A 578 -47.40 58.78 11.04
CA LYS A 578 -48.30 59.94 11.17
C LYS A 578 -47.60 61.04 11.94
#